data_AF-A0A951EZ62-F1
#
_entry.id   AF-A0A951EZ62-F1
#
_cell.length_a   1.000
_cell.length_b   1.000
_cell.length_c   1.000
_cell.angle_alpha   90.00
_cell.angle_beta   90.00
_cell.angle_gamma   90.00
#
_symmetry.space_group_name_H-M   'P 1'
#
loop_
_entity.id
_entity.type
_entity.pdbx_description
1 polymer ?
#
loop_
_entity_poly.entity_id
_entity_poly.type
_entity_poly.pdbx_seq_one_letter_code
_entity_poly.pdbx_strand_id
1 'polypeptide(L)' 'MDSIRAVGPERCLLSTDLGQTINPPVAEGFALFAQTLLDGGFTVEEVRRMAVTNSAALVE' A
#
# COMPACT_ATOMS: atom_id res chain seq x y z
N MET A 1 4.57 0.50 -10.33
CA MET A 1 5.25 1.51 -9.49
C MET A 1 5.27 2.88 -10.15
N ASP A 2 5.41 2.95 -11.47
CA ASP A 2 5.44 4.20 -12.23
C ASP A 2 4.26 5.13 -11.94
N SER A 3 3.04 4.58 -11.79
CA SER A 3 1.86 5.38 -11.43
C SER A 3 2.02 6.10 -10.09
N ILE A 4 2.54 5.43 -9.06
CA ILE A 4 2.78 6.03 -7.73
C ILE A 4 3.84 7.13 -7.84
N ARG A 5 4.92 6.87 -8.59
CA ARG A 5 5.98 7.87 -8.81
C ARG A 5 5.50 9.08 -9.61
N ALA A 6 4.56 8.89 -10.53
CA ALA A 6 4.01 9.96 -11.35
C ALA A 6 3.10 10.91 -10.56
N VAL A 7 2.35 10.40 -9.58
CA VAL A 7 1.35 11.21 -8.84
C VAL A 7 1.77 11.56 -7.40
N GLY A 8 2.75 10.85 -6.84
CA GLY A 8 3.24 11.05 -5.47
C GLY A 8 2.59 10.10 -4.44
N PRO A 9 3.36 9.55 -3.48
CA PRO A 9 2.84 8.70 -2.40
C PRO A 9 1.76 9.37 -1.53
N GLU A 10 1.72 10.69 -1.47
CA GLU A 10 0.68 11.46 -0.76
C GLU A 10 -0.70 11.43 -1.44
N ARG A 11 -0.76 10.96 -2.70
CA ARG A 11 -2.01 10.84 -3.47
C ARG A 11 -2.39 9.40 -3.78
N CYS A 12 -1.74 8.43 -3.14
CA CYS A 12 -1.97 7.00 -3.36
C CYS A 12 -2.48 6.31 -2.10
N LEU A 13 -3.32 5.29 -2.30
CA LEU A 13 -3.79 4.38 -1.25
C LEU A 13 -3.36 2.95 -1.60
N LEU A 14 -3.09 2.13 -0.59
CA LEU A 14 -2.87 0.69 -0.79
C LEU A 14 -4.15 -0.07 -0.47
N SER A 15 -4.62 -0.86 -1.44
CA SER A 15 -5.74 -1.79 -1.27
C SER A 15 -5.39 -3.09 -1.99
N THR A 16 -5.56 -4.22 -1.31
CA THR A 16 -5.24 -5.55 -1.85
C THR A 16 -6.46 -6.29 -2.39
N ASP A 17 -7.68 -5.82 -2.06
CA ASP A 17 -8.95 -6.50 -2.35
C ASP A 17 -8.97 -8.00 -1.94
N LEU A 18 -8.19 -8.34 -0.90
CA LEU A 18 -8.11 -9.69 -0.35
C LEU A 18 -9.30 -9.99 0.58
N GLY A 19 -9.50 -11.27 0.86
CA GLY A 19 -10.59 -11.79 1.71
C GLY A 19 -11.25 -13.04 1.14
N GLN A 20 -10.92 -13.41 -0.10
CA GLN A 20 -11.34 -14.65 -0.73
C GLN A 20 -10.53 -15.84 -0.20
N THR A 21 -11.18 -17.01 -0.06
CA THR A 21 -10.56 -18.22 0.53
C THR A 21 -9.42 -18.83 -0.29
N ILE A 22 -9.33 -18.50 -1.57
CA ILE A 22 -8.28 -18.99 -2.48
C ILE A 22 -7.00 -18.15 -2.47
N ASN A 23 -7.05 -16.97 -1.87
CA ASN A 23 -5.92 -16.04 -1.81
C ASN A 23 -5.15 -16.19 -0.48
N PRO A 24 -3.90 -15.71 -0.41
CA PRO A 24 -3.18 -15.64 0.86
C PRO A 24 -3.98 -14.88 1.94
N PRO A 25 -3.75 -15.18 3.23
CA PRO A 25 -4.33 -14.40 4.33
C PRO A 25 -4.08 -12.90 4.14
N VAL A 26 -5.08 -12.08 4.49
CA VAL A 26 -5.05 -10.62 4.23
C VAL A 26 -3.77 -9.96 4.76
N ALA A 27 -3.36 -10.31 5.98
CA ALA A 27 -2.16 -9.75 6.59
C ALA A 27 -0.88 -10.11 5.82
N GLU A 28 -0.77 -11.36 5.37
CA GLU A 28 0.39 -11.85 4.62
C GLU A 28 0.44 -11.23 3.22
N GLY A 29 -0.69 -11.18 2.52
CA GLY A 29 -0.77 -10.56 1.20
C GLY A 29 -0.48 -9.05 1.23
N PHE A 30 -0.93 -8.35 2.27
CA PHE A 30 -0.59 -6.94 2.46
C PHE A 30 0.89 -6.76 2.77
N ALA A 31 1.49 -7.61 3.60
CA ALA A 31 2.92 -7.58 3.90
C ALA A 31 3.77 -7.79 2.64
N LEU A 32 3.39 -8.73 1.77
CA LEU A 32 4.05 -8.97 0.48
C LEU A 32 3.94 -7.76 -0.45
N PHE A 33 2.77 -7.11 -0.51
CA PHE A 33 2.60 -5.90 -1.31
C PHE A 33 3.47 -4.75 -0.80
N ALA A 34 3.50 -4.54 0.52
CA ALA A 34 4.37 -3.54 1.14
C ALA A 34 5.86 -3.83 0.86
N GLN A 35 6.30 -5.09 0.98
CA GLN A 35 7.67 -5.49 0.68
C GLN A 35 8.03 -5.20 -0.78
N THR A 36 7.12 -5.49 -1.71
CA THR A 36 7.32 -5.19 -3.14
C THR A 36 7.59 -3.70 -3.35
N LEU A 37 6.90 -2.81 -2.64
CA LEU A 37 7.15 -1.36 -2.72
C LEU A 37 8.50 -0.97 -2.12
N LEU A 38 8.90 -1.56 -0.99
CA LEU A 38 10.21 -1.33 -0.39
C LEU A 38 11.35 -1.75 -1.34
N ASP A 39 11.23 -2.92 -1.94
CA ASP A 39 12.19 -3.43 -2.93
C ASP A 39 12.22 -2.53 -4.19
N GLY A 40 11.10 -1.87 -4.49
CA GLY A 40 10.97 -0.84 -5.53
C GLY A 40 11.57 0.53 -5.18
N GLY A 41 12.22 0.65 -4.03
CA GLY A 41 12.91 1.86 -3.57
C GLY A 41 12.01 2.90 -2.89
N PHE A 42 10.78 2.55 -2.52
CA PHE A 42 9.99 3.40 -1.63
C PHE A 42 10.48 3.25 -0.19
N THR A 43 10.44 4.34 0.57
CA THR A 43 10.77 4.34 1.99
C THR A 43 9.65 3.76 2.84
N VAL A 44 9.98 3.30 4.05
CA VAL A 44 8.99 2.85 5.03
C VAL A 44 7.94 3.92 5.31
N GLU A 45 8.36 5.20 5.37
CA GLU A 45 7.46 6.32 5.63
C GLU A 45 6.48 6.55 4.46
N GLU A 46 6.93 6.42 3.21
CA GLU A 46 6.05 6.52 2.03
C GLU A 46 5.04 5.37 1.99
N VAL A 47 5.48 4.14 2.27
CA VAL A 47 4.59 2.97 2.36
C VAL A 47 3.57 3.16 3.48
N ARG A 48 4.01 3.62 4.66
CA ARG A 48 3.12 3.92 5.80
C ARG A 48 2.11 5.01 5.46
N ARG A 49 2.54 6.06 4.75
CA ARG A 49 1.66 7.15 4.31
C ARG A 49 0.53 6.62 3.42
N MET A 50 0.87 5.83 2.40
CA MET A 50 -0.12 5.25 1.47
C MET A 50 -1.03 4.21 2.13
N ALA A 51 -0.51 3.46 3.12
CA ALA A 51 -1.28 2.42 3.81
C ALA A 51 -2.23 2.97 4.88
N VAL A 52 -1.77 3.97 5.64
CA VAL A 52 -2.42 4.39 6.89
C VAL A 52 -2.83 5.86 6.83
N THR A 53 -1.88 6.77 6.63
CA THR A 53 -2.10 8.22 6.79
C THR A 53 -3.13 8.75 5.79
N ASN A 54 -2.95 8.45 4.50
CA ASN A 54 -3.85 8.94 3.47
C ASN A 54 -5.26 8.34 3.63
N SER A 55 -5.34 7.05 3.93
CA SER A 55 -6.62 6.34 4.15
C SER A 55 -7.39 6.93 5.33
N ALA A 56 -6.72 7.20 6.44
CA ALA A 56 -7.33 7.76 7.64
C ALA A 56 -7.84 9.20 7.42
N ALA A 57 -7.13 10.00 6.63
CA ALA A 57 -7.51 11.38 6.34
C ALA A 57 -8.76 11.52 5.44
N LEU A 58 -9.21 10.44 4.79
CA LEU A 58 -10.37 10.47 3.87
C LEU A 58 -11.70 10.10 4.54
N VAL A 59 -11.67 9.67 5.80
CA VAL A 59 -12.85 9.24 6.57
C VAL A 59 -13.22 10.22 7.69
N GLU A 60 -12.56 11.39 7.72
CA GLU A 60 -12.90 12.56 8.56
C GLU A 60 -13.90 13.48 7.85
#